data_AF-A0A1G9HW28-F1
#
_entry.id   AF-A0A1G9HW28-F1
#
_cell.length_a   1.000
_cell.length_b   1.000
_cell.length_c   1.000
_cell.angle_alpha   90.00
_cell.angle_beta   90.00
_cell.angle_gamma   90.00
#
_symmetry.space_group_name_H-M   'P 1'
#
loop_
_entity.id
_entity.type
_entity.pdbx_description
1 polymer ?
#
loop_
_entity_poly.entity_id
_entity_poly.type
_entity_poly.pdbx_seq_one_letter_code
_entity_poly.pdbx_strand_id
1 'polypeptide(L)'
;MTEHLIPALGTQQAHPSPQRDLASAVARLTPEDGIFPSAIPTLSLMRASAASPPTACITEPSLCVAIQGRKRMTLAGRAFTYDPLHYLVVSLDLPVTAQIIEASAEAPYLCVKLDIDFRILGELLLEKTPGERTERAGDPGGLFVAPMSGSLIDSLLRLIHLLDRPHEIPVLAPLVLREIHYRVLCGELGHRLRDLIAINGQEKSIVEVIRLLKAHYAEPLRIERLATAVHMSPSTLHHRFKAMTSMSPLQFQKQLRLHEARRLMLVEGASAATASHRVGYNSPSQFSREYRRLFGAPPQQEIAQQRDVVT
;
A
#
# COMPACT_ATOMS: atom_id res chain seq x y z
N MET A 1 65.45 -21.16 -8.73
CA MET A 1 64.64 -22.12 -9.49
C MET A 1 63.69 -22.82 -8.55
N THR A 2 62.47 -22.28 -8.40
CA THR A 2 61.24 -23.05 -8.18
C THR A 2 60.08 -22.05 -8.24
N GLU A 3 59.45 -21.96 -9.40
CA GLU A 3 58.10 -21.41 -9.57
C GLU A 3 57.12 -22.34 -8.85
N HIS A 4 56.33 -21.81 -7.92
CA HIS A 4 55.13 -22.47 -7.45
C HIS A 4 53.91 -21.78 -8.05
N LEU A 5 53.32 -22.47 -9.03
CA LEU A 5 51.99 -22.24 -9.56
C LEU A 5 50.97 -22.18 -8.41
N ILE A 6 50.25 -21.06 -8.34
CA ILE A 6 48.96 -20.97 -7.64
C ILE A 6 47.90 -21.56 -8.59
N PRO A 7 47.10 -22.55 -8.18
CA PRO A 7 46.00 -23.02 -9.01
C PRO A 7 44.89 -21.96 -9.06
N ALA A 8 44.42 -21.69 -10.28
CA ALA A 8 43.32 -20.79 -10.58
C ALA A 8 42.07 -21.18 -9.78
N LEU A 9 41.57 -20.23 -8.98
CA LEU A 9 40.25 -20.31 -8.36
C LEU A 9 39.20 -20.37 -9.47
N GLY A 10 38.48 -21.49 -9.48
CA GLY A 10 37.42 -21.77 -10.42
C GLY A 10 36.38 -20.66 -10.46
N THR A 11 35.95 -20.38 -11.68
CA THR A 11 34.73 -19.67 -12.03
C THR A 11 33.56 -20.16 -11.18
N GLN A 12 33.19 -19.37 -10.16
CA GLN A 12 31.91 -19.49 -9.48
C GLN A 12 30.80 -19.33 -10.54
N GLN A 13 30.10 -20.43 -10.82
CA GLN A 13 28.88 -20.42 -11.61
C GLN A 13 27.89 -19.43 -10.96
N ALA A 14 27.51 -18.39 -11.70
CA ALA A 14 26.58 -17.37 -11.26
C ALA A 14 25.18 -17.97 -11.09
N HIS A 15 24.85 -18.44 -9.88
CA HIS A 15 23.45 -18.67 -9.53
C HIS A 15 22.70 -17.33 -9.61
N PRO A 16 21.55 -17.24 -10.32
CA PRO A 16 20.75 -16.03 -10.29
C PRO A 16 20.34 -15.74 -8.84
N SER A 17 20.42 -14.47 -8.43
CA SER A 17 19.95 -14.06 -7.10
C SER A 17 18.42 -14.29 -7.02
N PRO A 18 17.85 -14.72 -5.87
CA PRO A 18 16.40 -14.89 -5.71
C PRO A 18 15.56 -13.67 -6.15
N GLN A 19 16.14 -12.48 -6.04
CA GLN A 19 15.57 -11.23 -6.54
C GLN A 19 15.36 -11.24 -8.07
N ARG A 20 16.34 -11.74 -8.84
CA ARG A 20 16.30 -11.82 -10.30
C ARG A 20 15.26 -12.84 -10.76
N ASP A 21 15.14 -13.95 -10.06
CA ASP A 21 14.13 -14.97 -10.36
C ASP A 21 12.73 -14.42 -10.09
N LEU A 22 12.55 -13.71 -8.97
CA LEU A 22 11.28 -13.03 -8.67
C LEU A 22 10.94 -11.94 -9.70
N ALA A 23 11.92 -11.13 -10.13
CA ALA A 23 11.72 -10.14 -11.19
C ALA A 23 11.28 -10.80 -12.50
N SER A 24 11.95 -11.88 -12.89
CA SER A 24 11.65 -12.62 -14.12
C SER A 24 10.26 -13.28 -14.06
N ALA A 25 9.87 -13.82 -12.91
CA ALA A 25 8.56 -14.41 -12.70
C ALA A 25 7.44 -13.37 -12.76
N VAL A 26 7.61 -12.22 -12.09
CA VAL A 26 6.63 -11.13 -12.13
C VAL A 26 6.52 -10.54 -13.53
N ALA A 27 7.65 -10.28 -14.21
CA ALA A 27 7.65 -9.74 -15.57
C ALA A 27 6.87 -10.62 -16.57
N ARG A 28 7.01 -11.95 -16.46
CA ARG A 28 6.27 -12.91 -17.30
C ARG A 28 4.75 -12.82 -17.11
N LEU A 29 4.31 -12.52 -15.90
CA LEU A 29 2.89 -12.44 -15.52
C LEU A 29 2.27 -11.05 -15.77
N THR A 30 3.09 -10.06 -16.13
CA THR A 30 2.67 -8.68 -16.41
C THR A 30 3.14 -8.26 -17.82
N PRO A 31 2.46 -8.71 -18.90
CA PRO A 31 2.92 -8.49 -20.27
C PRO A 31 2.87 -7.02 -20.71
N GLU A 32 2.03 -6.21 -20.10
CA GLU A 32 1.83 -4.78 -20.39
C GLU A 32 1.77 -3.95 -19.11
N ASP A 33 1.73 -2.63 -19.25
CA ASP A 33 1.60 -1.71 -18.12
C ASP A 33 0.21 -1.81 -17.50
N GLY A 34 0.15 -1.89 -16.17
CA GLY A 34 -1.12 -2.02 -15.47
C GLY A 34 -1.01 -2.74 -14.13
N ILE A 35 -2.18 -3.03 -13.57
CA ILE A 35 -2.35 -3.84 -12.35
C ILE A 35 -3.03 -5.14 -12.76
N PHE A 36 -2.45 -6.26 -12.35
CA PHE A 36 -2.86 -7.61 -12.69
C PHE A 36 -3.32 -8.34 -11.42
N PRO A 37 -4.63 -8.43 -11.16
CA PRO A 37 -5.18 -9.36 -10.18
C PRO A 37 -4.76 -10.79 -10.52
N SER A 38 -4.55 -11.62 -9.49
CA SER A 38 -4.13 -13.01 -9.69
C SER A 38 -5.23 -14.00 -9.27
N ALA A 39 -5.01 -15.29 -9.55
CA ALA A 39 -5.85 -16.37 -9.05
C ALA A 39 -5.81 -16.52 -7.51
N ILE A 40 -4.86 -15.85 -6.84
CA ILE A 40 -4.80 -15.69 -5.39
C ILE A 40 -5.46 -14.34 -5.06
N PRO A 41 -6.65 -14.30 -4.42
CA PRO A 41 -7.44 -13.06 -4.31
C PRO A 41 -6.75 -11.87 -3.65
N THR A 42 -5.82 -12.12 -2.71
CA THR A 42 -5.09 -11.08 -1.98
C THR A 42 -3.82 -10.62 -2.70
N LEU A 43 -3.48 -11.22 -3.84
CA LEU A 43 -2.24 -10.96 -4.58
C LEU A 43 -2.56 -10.25 -5.90
N SER A 44 -1.89 -9.12 -6.10
CA SER A 44 -1.87 -8.40 -7.38
C SER A 44 -0.45 -8.02 -7.76
N LEU A 45 -0.19 -8.00 -9.06
CA LEU A 45 1.09 -7.61 -9.65
C LEU A 45 0.92 -6.27 -10.36
N MET A 46 1.99 -5.50 -10.45
CA MET A 46 1.97 -4.22 -11.15
C MET A 46 3.20 -4.08 -12.03
N ARG A 47 2.98 -3.56 -13.25
CA ARG A 47 4.01 -3.14 -14.18
C ARG A 47 3.80 -1.70 -14.60
N ALA A 48 4.89 -0.94 -14.71
CA ALA A 48 4.92 0.31 -15.45
C ALA A 48 6.25 0.45 -16.18
N SER A 49 6.22 0.82 -17.45
CA SER A 49 7.38 0.90 -18.33
C SER A 49 7.89 2.35 -18.48
N ALA A 50 7.36 3.27 -17.66
CA ALA A 50 7.83 4.65 -17.56
C ALA A 50 7.58 5.22 -16.16
N ALA A 51 8.36 6.24 -15.79
CA ALA A 51 8.07 7.06 -14.61
C ALA A 51 6.69 7.72 -14.73
N SER A 52 6.00 7.85 -13.60
CA SER A 52 4.64 8.42 -13.56
C SER A 52 4.64 9.82 -12.94
N PRO A 53 3.67 10.67 -13.28
CA PRO A 53 3.39 11.85 -12.47
C PRO A 53 2.87 11.44 -11.07
N PRO A 54 3.00 12.31 -10.05
CA PRO A 54 2.38 12.10 -8.76
C PRO A 54 0.86 12.01 -8.91
N THR A 55 0.28 10.88 -8.51
CA THR A 55 -1.15 10.59 -8.64
C THR A 55 -1.76 10.35 -7.26
N ALA A 56 -2.80 11.11 -6.92
CA ALA A 56 -3.52 10.91 -5.66
C ALA A 56 -4.38 9.63 -5.73
N CYS A 57 -4.30 8.79 -4.70
CA CYS A 57 -5.13 7.59 -4.55
C CYS A 57 -5.40 7.27 -3.07
N ILE A 58 -6.37 6.39 -2.82
CA ILE A 58 -6.56 5.75 -1.52
C ILE A 58 -5.87 4.39 -1.61
N THR A 59 -4.92 4.14 -0.71
CA THR A 59 -4.31 2.81 -0.56
C THR A 59 -4.99 2.06 0.57
N GLU A 60 -5.20 0.77 0.37
CA GLU A 60 -5.72 -0.16 1.38
C GLU A 60 -4.55 -0.80 2.16
N PRO A 61 -4.82 -1.47 3.30
CA PRO A 61 -3.80 -2.20 4.04
C PRO A 61 -3.14 -3.31 3.21
N SER A 62 -1.85 -3.17 2.93
CA SER A 62 -1.11 -4.08 2.07
C SER A 62 0.39 -4.04 2.33
N LEU A 63 1.04 -5.16 2.03
CA LEU A 63 2.48 -5.28 1.81
C LEU A 63 2.77 -5.01 0.33
N CYS A 64 3.59 -4.00 0.04
CA CYS A 64 4.03 -3.65 -1.31
C CYS A 64 5.53 -3.89 -1.43
N VAL A 65 5.96 -4.69 -2.40
CA VAL A 65 7.37 -5.00 -2.63
C VAL A 65 7.73 -4.58 -4.04
N ALA A 66 8.55 -3.54 -4.17
CA ALA A 66 9.16 -3.20 -5.44
C ALA A 66 10.18 -4.29 -5.75
N ILE A 67 10.05 -4.94 -6.91
CA ILE A 67 10.97 -5.98 -7.36
C ILE A 67 12.00 -5.39 -8.32
N GLN A 68 11.57 -4.41 -9.11
CA GLN A 68 12.39 -3.62 -10.03
C GLN A 68 11.89 -2.17 -10.05
N GLY A 69 12.79 -1.21 -10.28
CA GLY A 69 12.47 0.22 -10.27
C GLY A 69 12.17 0.75 -8.87
N ARG A 70 11.66 1.98 -8.80
CA ARG A 70 11.47 2.69 -7.52
C ARG A 70 10.16 3.45 -7.48
N LYS A 71 9.47 3.39 -6.35
CA LYS A 71 8.19 4.08 -6.11
C LYS A 71 8.25 4.94 -4.87
N ARG A 72 7.64 6.11 -4.96
CA ARG A 72 7.47 7.08 -3.89
C ARG A 72 5.99 7.18 -3.53
N MET A 73 5.70 7.08 -2.24
CA MET A 73 4.38 7.28 -1.64
C MET A 73 4.47 8.51 -0.72
N THR A 74 3.60 9.49 -0.90
CA THR A 74 3.56 10.69 -0.07
C THR A 74 2.29 10.68 0.80
N LEU A 75 2.46 10.70 2.12
CA LEU A 75 1.38 10.79 3.10
C LEU A 75 1.48 12.13 3.82
N ALA A 76 0.48 12.99 3.67
CA ALA A 76 0.42 14.32 4.29
C ALA A 76 1.72 15.15 4.15
N GLY A 77 2.36 15.10 2.98
CA GLY A 77 3.59 15.83 2.67
C GLY A 77 4.89 15.11 3.01
N ARG A 78 4.83 13.95 3.69
CA ARG A 78 6.00 13.11 3.97
C ARG A 78 6.16 12.05 2.90
N ALA A 79 7.34 12.00 2.29
CA ALA A 79 7.66 11.04 1.22
C ALA A 79 8.30 9.77 1.78
N PHE A 80 7.83 8.63 1.30
CA PHE A 80 8.33 7.29 1.61
C PHE A 80 8.71 6.64 0.29
N THR A 81 9.99 6.31 0.12
CA THR A 81 10.50 5.74 -1.13
C THR A 81 10.96 4.33 -0.86
N TYR A 82 10.58 3.39 -1.73
CA TYR A 82 10.99 2.00 -1.67
C TYR A 82 11.40 1.49 -3.06
N ASP A 83 12.34 0.56 -3.07
CA ASP A 83 13.06 0.02 -4.22
C ASP A 83 13.29 -1.49 -4.00
N PRO A 84 14.03 -2.23 -4.86
CA PRO A 84 14.19 -3.68 -4.72
C PRO A 84 14.74 -4.17 -3.38
N LEU A 85 15.37 -3.29 -2.61
CA LEU A 85 15.95 -3.61 -1.32
C LEU A 85 14.98 -3.35 -0.15
N HIS A 86 13.78 -2.82 -0.42
CA HIS A 86 12.83 -2.41 0.59
C HIS A 86 11.40 -2.82 0.25
N TYR A 87 10.63 -3.17 1.28
CA TYR A 87 9.19 -3.30 1.18
C TYR A 87 8.49 -2.16 1.93
N LEU A 88 7.26 -1.87 1.53
CA LEU A 88 6.38 -0.88 2.15
C LEU A 88 5.19 -1.59 2.78
N VAL A 89 4.84 -1.20 4.01
CA VAL A 89 3.63 -1.65 4.70
C VAL A 89 2.68 -0.47 4.84
N VAL A 90 1.45 -0.68 4.36
CA VAL A 90 0.30 0.17 4.65
C VAL A 90 -0.56 -0.57 5.66
N SER A 91 -0.87 0.05 6.79
CA SER A 91 -1.62 -0.60 7.87
C SER A 91 -3.07 -0.12 7.99
N LEU A 92 -3.43 0.98 7.32
CA LEU A 92 -4.75 1.60 7.32
C LEU A 92 -5.15 2.00 5.90
N ASP A 93 -6.46 2.23 5.66
CA ASP A 93 -6.86 2.97 4.47
C ASP A 93 -6.31 4.41 4.54
N LEU A 94 -5.42 4.78 3.62
CA LEU A 94 -4.75 6.07 3.64
C LEU A 94 -4.85 6.79 2.29
N PRO A 95 -5.32 8.05 2.27
CA PRO A 95 -5.14 8.94 1.13
C PRO A 95 -3.67 9.31 0.98
N VAL A 96 -3.10 9.01 -0.18
CA VAL A 96 -1.68 9.16 -0.49
C VAL A 96 -1.49 9.70 -1.90
N THR A 97 -0.31 10.23 -2.19
CA THR A 97 0.13 10.48 -3.56
C THR A 97 1.18 9.45 -3.95
N ALA A 98 0.90 8.64 -4.96
CA ALA A 98 1.81 7.63 -5.48
C ALA A 98 2.54 8.14 -6.72
N GLN A 99 3.82 7.82 -6.83
CA GLN A 99 4.65 8.19 -7.98
C GLN A 99 5.66 7.10 -8.28
N ILE A 100 5.70 6.60 -9.51
CA ILE A 100 6.79 5.75 -9.99
C ILE A 100 7.91 6.69 -10.43
N ILE A 101 9.05 6.63 -9.75
CA ILE A 101 10.16 7.58 -9.97
C ILE A 101 11.28 7.00 -10.82
N GLU A 102 11.36 5.68 -10.95
CA GLU A 102 12.37 5.00 -11.77
C GLU A 102 11.73 3.79 -12.47
N ALA A 103 11.60 3.90 -13.80
CA ALA A 103 11.12 2.86 -14.71
C ALA A 103 11.43 3.26 -16.17
N SER A 104 11.78 2.28 -17.01
CA SER A 104 11.88 2.42 -18.46
C SER A 104 11.31 1.18 -19.17
N ALA A 105 11.26 1.20 -20.51
CA ALA A 105 10.82 0.05 -21.29
C ALA A 105 11.73 -1.18 -21.12
N GLU A 106 13.05 -0.94 -20.99
CA GLU A 106 14.06 -1.98 -20.78
C GLU A 106 14.12 -2.43 -19.32
N ALA A 107 13.82 -1.54 -18.38
CA ALA A 107 13.82 -1.79 -16.95
C ALA A 107 12.51 -1.28 -16.32
N PRO A 108 11.38 -1.96 -16.53
CA PRO A 108 10.09 -1.53 -15.99
C PRO A 108 10.07 -1.56 -14.46
N TYR A 109 9.24 -0.71 -13.86
CA TYR A 109 8.83 -0.88 -12.48
C TYR A 109 7.99 -2.16 -12.37
N LEU A 110 8.39 -3.06 -11.47
CA LEU A 110 7.67 -4.30 -11.16
C LEU A 110 7.38 -4.34 -9.67
N CYS A 111 6.16 -4.67 -9.29
CA CYS A 111 5.76 -4.70 -7.90
C CYS A 111 4.80 -5.83 -7.59
N VAL A 112 4.99 -6.42 -6.41
CA VAL A 112 4.05 -7.34 -5.78
C VAL A 112 3.28 -6.58 -4.71
N LYS A 113 1.96 -6.53 -4.81
CA LYS A 113 1.06 -6.04 -3.76
C LYS A 113 0.31 -7.23 -3.17
N LEU A 114 0.47 -7.43 -1.88
CA LEU A 114 -0.25 -8.42 -1.09
C LEU A 114 -1.12 -7.74 -0.05
N ASP A 115 -2.41 -7.97 -0.09
CA ASP A 115 -3.33 -7.44 0.92
C ASP A 115 -3.06 -8.11 2.27
N ILE A 116 -3.09 -7.31 3.34
CA ILE A 116 -2.84 -7.80 4.69
C ILE A 116 -4.09 -8.46 5.26
N ASP A 117 -4.00 -9.75 5.60
CA ASP A 117 -5.06 -10.44 6.32
C ASP A 117 -4.87 -10.30 7.83
N PHE A 118 -5.62 -9.37 8.43
CA PHE A 118 -5.60 -9.12 9.86
C PHE A 118 -6.04 -10.33 10.72
N ARG A 119 -6.77 -11.30 10.15
CA ARG A 119 -7.16 -12.53 10.87
C ARG A 119 -5.96 -13.45 11.03
N ILE A 120 -5.22 -13.69 9.94
CA ILE A 120 -3.98 -14.47 9.96
C ILE A 120 -2.99 -13.85 10.94
N LEU A 121 -2.81 -12.52 10.88
CA LEU A 121 -1.93 -11.82 11.81
C LEU A 121 -2.39 -11.95 13.27
N GLY A 122 -3.70 -11.90 13.54
CA GLY A 122 -4.27 -12.11 14.87
C GLY A 122 -4.00 -13.52 15.41
N GLU A 123 -4.15 -14.55 14.59
CA GLU A 123 -3.84 -15.95 14.95
C GLU A 123 -2.35 -16.14 15.27
N LEU A 124 -1.47 -15.62 14.40
CA LEU A 124 -0.02 -15.67 14.59
C LEU A 124 0.45 -14.96 15.87
N LEU A 125 -0.29 -13.96 16.33
CA LEU A 125 -0.03 -13.26 17.59
C LEU A 125 -0.41 -14.08 18.82
N LEU A 126 -1.44 -14.91 18.73
CA LEU A 126 -1.87 -15.79 19.81
C LEU A 126 -0.94 -16.99 20.00
N GLU A 127 -0.30 -17.47 18.92
CA GLU A 127 0.55 -18.67 18.90
C GLU A 127 1.97 -18.48 19.49
N LYS A 128 2.19 -17.42 20.29
CA LYS A 128 3.51 -16.95 20.81
C LYS A 128 4.46 -16.54 19.69
N THR A 129 4.31 -15.32 19.19
CA THR A 129 5.33 -14.73 18.31
C THR A 129 6.60 -14.42 19.10
N PRO A 130 7.79 -14.91 18.70
CA PRO A 130 9.05 -14.45 19.27
C PRO A 130 9.28 -13.03 18.73
N GLY A 131 9.07 -12.05 19.58
CA GLY A 131 9.22 -10.65 19.26
C GLY A 131 8.84 -9.85 20.48
N GLU A 132 9.81 -9.63 21.37
CA GLU A 132 9.64 -8.79 22.55
C GLU A 132 9.00 -7.46 22.13
N ARG A 133 8.19 -6.89 23.03
CA ARG A 133 7.78 -5.49 22.94
C ARG A 133 9.05 -4.65 23.06
N THR A 134 9.73 -4.41 21.95
CA THR A 134 10.83 -3.45 21.92
C THR A 134 10.28 -2.09 22.28
N GLU A 135 10.90 -1.47 23.27
CA GLU A 135 10.48 -0.19 23.80
C GLU A 135 10.47 0.89 22.70
N ARG A 136 9.29 1.50 22.60
CA ARG A 136 8.90 2.75 21.93
C ARG A 136 10.05 3.68 21.53
N ALA A 137 10.36 3.71 20.24
CA ALA A 137 10.82 4.92 19.56
C ALA A 137 10.50 4.85 18.07
N GLY A 138 9.37 5.45 17.68
CA GLY A 138 9.17 5.82 16.29
C GLY A 138 7.76 6.31 16.03
N ASP A 139 7.63 7.12 15.01
CA ASP A 139 6.41 7.82 14.65
C ASP A 139 5.22 6.87 14.48
N PRO A 140 4.11 7.05 15.21
CA PRO A 140 2.89 6.24 15.07
C PRO A 140 2.20 6.52 13.74
N GLY A 141 2.81 6.20 12.60
CA GLY A 141 2.23 6.34 11.26
C GLY A 141 1.39 5.13 10.84
N GLY A 142 0.77 5.19 9.66
CA GLY A 142 0.10 4.06 9.02
C GLY A 142 0.79 3.57 7.74
N LEU A 143 1.95 4.14 7.42
CA LEU A 143 2.73 3.82 6.22
C LEU A 143 4.23 3.81 6.56
N PHE A 144 4.89 2.72 6.22
CA PHE A 144 6.25 2.42 6.68
C PHE A 144 7.07 1.71 5.59
N VAL A 145 8.39 1.87 5.63
CA VAL A 145 9.33 1.19 4.73
C VAL A 145 10.37 0.45 5.55
N ALA A 146 10.73 -0.76 5.15
CA ALA A 146 11.79 -1.53 5.80
C ALA A 146 12.61 -2.37 4.81
N PRO A 147 13.83 -2.77 5.21
CA PRO A 147 14.70 -3.60 4.39
C PRO A 147 14.08 -4.96 4.09
N MET A 148 14.28 -5.41 2.86
CA MET A 148 13.85 -6.72 2.39
C MET A 148 14.75 -7.82 2.96
N SER A 149 14.16 -8.93 3.40
CA SER A 149 14.93 -10.12 3.80
C SER A 149 14.89 -11.18 2.71
N GLY A 150 15.99 -11.94 2.54
CA GLY A 150 16.06 -13.07 1.60
C GLY A 150 14.91 -14.05 1.79
N SER A 151 14.59 -14.36 3.05
CA SER A 151 13.51 -15.28 3.37
C SER A 151 12.11 -14.80 2.97
N LEU A 152 11.88 -13.48 2.96
CA LEU A 152 10.62 -12.90 2.47
C LEU A 152 10.58 -12.96 0.93
N ILE A 153 11.71 -12.74 0.25
CA ILE A 153 11.84 -12.90 -1.21
C ILE A 153 11.53 -14.34 -1.61
N ASP A 154 12.11 -15.32 -0.93
CA ASP A 154 11.88 -16.75 -1.21
C ASP A 154 10.42 -17.16 -1.02
N SER A 155 9.75 -16.57 -0.03
CA SER A 155 8.32 -16.83 0.24
C SER A 155 7.43 -16.20 -0.84
N LEU A 156 7.74 -14.99 -1.29
CA LEU A 156 7.05 -14.35 -2.41
C LEU A 156 7.27 -15.12 -3.71
N LEU A 157 8.50 -15.56 -4.00
CA LEU A 157 8.80 -16.34 -5.19
C LEU A 157 7.99 -17.64 -5.24
N ARG A 158 7.90 -18.36 -4.12
CA ARG A 158 7.01 -19.54 -4.02
C ARG A 158 5.55 -19.20 -4.26
N LEU A 159 5.05 -18.09 -3.71
CA LEU A 159 3.68 -17.63 -3.93
C LEU A 159 3.42 -17.32 -5.42
N ILE A 160 4.34 -16.63 -6.08
CA ILE A 160 4.25 -16.31 -7.52
C ILE A 160 4.26 -17.58 -8.37
N HIS A 161 5.10 -18.56 -8.05
CA HIS A 161 5.14 -19.84 -8.79
C HIS A 161 3.85 -20.67 -8.68
N LEU A 162 3.01 -20.45 -7.66
CA LEU A 162 1.69 -21.08 -7.60
C LEU A 162 0.75 -20.59 -8.71
N LEU A 163 0.99 -19.41 -9.28
CA LEU A 163 0.21 -18.90 -10.41
C LEU A 163 0.40 -19.73 -11.68
N ASP A 164 1.53 -20.43 -11.81
CA ASP A 164 1.76 -21.39 -12.90
C ASP A 164 1.08 -22.76 -12.63
N ARG A 165 0.61 -23.01 -11.39
CA ARG A 165 -0.01 -24.27 -10.93
C ARG A 165 -1.33 -24.01 -10.19
N PRO A 166 -2.38 -23.53 -10.88
CA PRO A 166 -3.59 -23.02 -10.23
C PRO A 166 -4.35 -24.07 -9.41
N HIS A 167 -4.20 -25.36 -9.71
CA HIS A 167 -4.81 -26.45 -8.95
C HIS A 167 -4.18 -26.62 -7.55
N GLU A 168 -2.96 -26.15 -7.33
CA GLU A 168 -2.29 -26.19 -6.02
C GLU A 168 -2.66 -25.00 -5.14
N ILE A 169 -3.14 -23.89 -5.72
CA ILE A 169 -3.45 -22.64 -5.01
C ILE A 169 -4.35 -22.85 -3.79
N PRO A 170 -5.48 -23.59 -3.85
CA PRO A 170 -6.38 -23.72 -2.71
C PRO A 170 -5.73 -24.36 -1.47
N VAL A 171 -4.71 -25.18 -1.67
CA VAL A 171 -4.01 -25.91 -0.61
C VAL A 171 -2.73 -25.19 -0.18
N LEU A 172 -1.90 -24.75 -1.13
CA LEU A 172 -0.56 -24.22 -0.83
C LEU A 172 -0.54 -22.71 -0.59
N ALA A 173 -1.37 -21.92 -1.28
CA ALA A 173 -1.35 -20.47 -1.11
C ALA A 173 -1.64 -20.03 0.33
N PRO A 174 -2.63 -20.60 1.06
CA PRO A 174 -2.87 -20.24 2.46
C PRO A 174 -1.64 -20.45 3.37
N LEU A 175 -0.86 -21.51 3.15
CA LEU A 175 0.34 -21.82 3.93
C LEU A 175 1.45 -20.81 3.65
N VAL A 176 1.70 -20.50 2.38
CA VAL A 176 2.71 -19.52 1.97
C VAL A 176 2.33 -18.11 2.42
N LEU A 177 1.05 -17.74 2.32
CA LEU A 177 0.53 -16.47 2.84
C LEU A 177 0.74 -16.37 4.35
N ARG A 178 0.43 -17.41 5.12
CA ARG A 178 0.67 -17.43 6.57
C ARG A 178 2.15 -17.22 6.90
N GLU A 179 3.04 -17.86 6.14
CA GLU A 179 4.49 -17.68 6.28
C GLU A 179 4.93 -16.23 6.00
N ILE A 180 4.45 -15.62 4.91
CA ILE A 180 4.75 -14.22 4.57
C ILE A 180 4.32 -13.28 5.71
N HIS A 181 3.10 -13.43 6.20
CA HIS A 181 2.58 -12.64 7.31
C HIS A 181 3.41 -12.82 8.59
N TYR A 182 3.82 -14.05 8.91
CA TYR A 182 4.72 -14.34 10.02
C TYR A 182 6.07 -13.63 9.86
N ARG A 183 6.69 -13.70 8.68
CA ARG A 183 7.98 -13.03 8.41
C ARG A 183 7.89 -11.52 8.56
N VAL A 184 6.81 -10.90 8.09
CA VAL A 184 6.58 -9.45 8.27
C VAL A 184 6.36 -9.11 9.75
N LEU A 185 5.64 -9.95 10.50
CA LEU A 185 5.49 -9.78 11.95
C LEU A 185 6.80 -9.93 12.72
N CYS A 186 7.71 -10.79 12.30
CA CYS A 186 9.02 -10.93 12.94
C CYS A 186 10.04 -9.88 12.46
N GLY A 187 9.79 -9.23 11.33
CA GLY A 187 10.66 -8.21 10.77
C GLY A 187 10.62 -6.87 11.50
N GLU A 188 11.38 -5.91 10.97
CA GLU A 188 11.57 -4.57 11.57
C GLU A 188 10.24 -3.83 11.81
N LEU A 189 9.28 -3.94 10.88
CA LEU A 189 7.96 -3.30 10.99
C LEU A 189 6.95 -4.13 11.78
N GLY A 190 7.34 -5.31 12.25
CA GLY A 190 6.44 -6.23 12.94
C GLY A 190 5.76 -5.60 14.15
N HIS A 191 6.49 -4.80 14.93
CA HIS A 191 5.95 -4.10 16.09
C HIS A 191 4.75 -3.19 15.74
N ARG A 192 4.78 -2.53 14.57
CA ARG A 192 3.67 -1.66 14.11
C ARG A 192 2.41 -2.45 13.81
N LEU A 193 2.54 -3.61 13.18
CA LEU A 193 1.42 -4.49 12.91
C LEU A 193 0.88 -5.11 14.21
N ARG A 194 1.78 -5.45 15.16
CA ARG A 194 1.37 -5.93 16.49
C ARG A 194 0.55 -4.89 17.25
N ASP A 195 0.96 -3.63 17.24
CA ASP A 195 0.24 -2.54 17.90
C ASP A 195 -1.16 -2.36 17.30
N LEU A 196 -1.29 -2.45 15.97
CA LEU A 196 -2.58 -2.33 15.28
C LEU A 196 -3.56 -3.46 15.65
N ILE A 197 -3.06 -4.67 15.91
CA ILE A 197 -3.89 -5.87 16.08
C ILE A 197 -4.09 -6.23 17.56
N ALA A 198 -3.34 -5.60 18.47
CA ALA A 198 -3.49 -5.79 19.91
C ALA A 198 -4.96 -5.67 20.35
N ILE A 199 -5.44 -6.62 21.16
CA ILE A 199 -6.84 -6.71 21.60
C ILE A 199 -7.34 -5.42 22.27
N ASN A 200 -6.47 -4.75 23.02
CA ASN A 200 -6.74 -3.47 23.68
C ASN A 200 -6.03 -2.29 22.99
N GLY A 201 -5.59 -2.48 21.74
CA GLY A 201 -4.91 -1.47 20.95
C GLY A 201 -5.84 -0.31 20.64
N GLN A 202 -5.46 0.90 21.06
CA GLN A 202 -6.19 2.14 20.77
C GLN A 202 -6.14 2.48 19.26
N GLU A 203 -5.28 1.77 18.53
CA GLU A 203 -5.08 1.81 17.08
C GLU A 203 -6.26 1.17 16.34
N LYS A 204 -6.91 0.15 16.93
CA LYS A 204 -8.16 -0.43 16.39
C LYS A 204 -9.30 0.58 16.35
N SER A 205 -9.37 1.47 17.34
CA SER A 205 -10.34 2.56 17.34
C SER A 205 -10.18 3.48 16.13
N ILE A 206 -8.95 3.68 15.64
CA ILE A 206 -8.72 4.51 14.45
C ILE A 206 -9.14 3.78 13.17
N VAL A 207 -8.93 2.46 13.07
CA VAL A 207 -9.49 1.65 11.97
C VAL A 207 -11.01 1.82 11.89
N GLU A 208 -11.69 1.75 13.04
CA GLU A 208 -13.13 1.92 13.12
C GLU A 208 -13.58 3.34 12.73
N VAL A 209 -12.86 4.37 13.17
CA VAL A 209 -13.15 5.76 12.78
C VAL A 209 -12.97 5.94 11.26
N ILE A 210 -11.93 5.37 10.66
CA ILE A 210 -11.72 5.40 9.21
C ILE A 210 -12.87 4.69 8.50
N ARG A 211 -13.32 3.54 8.99
CA ARG A 211 -14.48 2.82 8.46
C ARG A 211 -15.75 3.68 8.50
N LEU A 212 -16.03 4.33 9.63
CA LEU A 212 -17.17 5.25 9.77
C LEU A 212 -17.06 6.44 8.82
N LEU A 213 -15.87 7.03 8.66
CA LEU A 213 -15.63 8.12 7.70
C LEU A 213 -15.84 7.67 6.25
N LYS A 214 -15.39 6.47 5.89
CA LYS A 214 -15.61 5.88 4.55
C LYS A 214 -17.09 5.56 4.30
N ALA A 215 -17.85 5.16 5.31
CA ALA A 215 -19.29 4.90 5.15
C ALA A 215 -20.12 6.19 5.04
N HIS A 216 -19.69 7.27 5.71
CA HIS A 216 -20.45 8.51 5.85
C HIS A 216 -19.69 9.75 5.34
N TYR A 217 -18.86 9.60 4.30
CA TYR A 217 -18.01 10.71 3.85
C TYR A 217 -18.81 11.91 3.36
N ALA A 218 -20.01 11.72 2.80
CA ALA A 218 -20.84 12.80 2.28
C ALA A 218 -21.53 13.63 3.39
N GLU A 219 -21.65 13.09 4.60
CA GLU A 219 -22.33 13.74 5.71
C GLU A 219 -21.45 14.80 6.40
N PRO A 220 -22.02 15.84 7.03
CA PRO A 220 -21.26 16.76 7.86
C PRO A 220 -20.51 16.03 8.99
N LEU A 221 -19.21 16.27 9.11
CA LEU A 221 -18.39 15.67 10.15
C LEU A 221 -18.78 16.18 11.54
N ARG A 222 -19.19 15.27 12.43
CA ARG A 222 -19.40 15.54 13.86
C ARG A 222 -18.39 14.75 14.67
N ILE A 223 -17.33 15.41 15.13
CA ILE A 223 -16.20 14.75 15.80
C ILE A 223 -16.63 14.07 17.10
N GLU A 224 -17.62 14.64 17.80
CA GLU A 224 -18.18 14.11 19.03
C GLU A 224 -18.82 12.74 18.79
N ARG A 225 -19.54 12.57 17.67
CA ARG A 225 -20.15 11.27 17.32
C ARG A 225 -19.10 10.20 17.08
N LEU A 226 -18.02 10.54 16.36
CA LEU A 226 -16.92 9.61 16.11
C LEU A 226 -16.22 9.25 17.41
N ALA A 227 -15.99 10.23 18.28
CA ALA A 227 -15.33 10.04 19.57
C ALA A 227 -16.16 9.14 20.50
N THR A 228 -17.48 9.37 20.57
CA THR A 228 -18.42 8.51 21.31
C THR A 228 -18.43 7.08 20.79
N ALA A 229 -18.44 6.90 19.45
CA ALA A 229 -18.46 5.57 18.83
C ALA A 229 -17.26 4.70 19.18
N VAL A 230 -16.12 5.31 19.53
CA VAL A 230 -14.90 4.59 19.93
C VAL A 230 -14.48 4.85 21.38
N HIS A 231 -15.41 5.35 22.21
CA HIS A 231 -15.21 5.60 23.64
C HIS A 231 -14.00 6.49 23.97
N MET A 232 -13.78 7.54 23.16
CA MET A 232 -12.71 8.52 23.35
C MET A 232 -13.28 9.93 23.58
N SER A 233 -12.46 10.81 24.18
CA SER A 233 -12.70 12.25 24.09
C SER A 233 -12.40 12.76 22.66
N PRO A 234 -13.05 13.84 22.19
CA PRO A 234 -12.73 14.43 20.88
C PRO A 234 -11.25 14.80 20.72
N SER A 235 -10.62 15.33 21.76
CA SER A 235 -9.19 15.69 21.75
C SER A 235 -8.28 14.46 21.61
N THR A 236 -8.59 13.38 22.34
CA THR A 236 -7.85 12.11 22.24
C THR A 236 -7.99 11.52 20.84
N LEU A 237 -9.21 11.50 20.29
CA LEU A 237 -9.46 11.03 18.93
C LEU A 237 -8.66 11.84 17.91
N HIS A 238 -8.73 13.17 17.98
CA HIS A 238 -8.02 14.03 17.03
C HIS A 238 -6.50 13.80 17.07
N HIS A 239 -5.91 13.73 18.27
CA HIS A 239 -4.48 13.49 18.44
C HIS A 239 -4.08 12.13 17.83
N ARG A 240 -4.79 11.05 18.19
CA ARG A 240 -4.47 9.70 17.72
C ARG A 240 -4.69 9.53 16.22
N PHE A 241 -5.81 10.04 15.71
CA PHE A 241 -6.12 9.99 14.28
C PHE A 241 -5.04 10.72 13.47
N LYS A 242 -4.60 11.90 13.93
CA LYS A 242 -3.51 12.64 13.29
C LYS A 242 -2.17 11.92 13.41
N ALA A 243 -1.90 11.26 14.51
CA ALA A 243 -0.70 10.45 14.66
C ALA A 243 -0.65 9.38 13.54
N MET A 244 -1.70 8.54 13.47
CA MET A 244 -1.76 7.40 12.55
C MET A 244 -1.91 7.77 11.07
N THR A 245 -2.72 8.77 10.75
CA THR A 245 -3.01 9.15 9.36
C THR A 245 -2.17 10.32 8.87
N SER A 246 -1.40 10.97 9.75
CA SER A 246 -0.76 12.27 9.51
C SER A 246 -1.73 13.42 9.15
N MET A 247 -3.04 13.22 9.33
CA MET A 247 -4.10 14.16 8.92
C MET A 247 -5.16 14.32 10.00
N SER A 248 -5.88 15.44 10.04
CA SER A 248 -7.08 15.53 10.87
C SER A 248 -8.25 14.75 10.24
N PRO A 249 -9.25 14.29 11.03
CA PRO A 249 -10.45 13.63 10.50
C PRO A 249 -11.16 14.42 9.39
N LEU A 250 -11.20 15.76 9.50
CA LEU A 250 -11.78 16.64 8.50
C LEU A 250 -10.98 16.64 7.19
N GLN A 251 -9.65 16.68 7.27
CA GLN A 251 -8.80 16.63 6.09
C GLN A 251 -8.93 15.27 5.38
N PHE A 252 -9.02 14.19 6.15
CA PHE A 252 -9.24 12.84 5.63
C PHE A 252 -10.58 12.72 4.91
N GLN A 253 -11.68 13.17 5.54
CA GLN A 253 -13.01 13.18 4.91
C GLN A 253 -13.03 13.97 3.60
N LYS A 254 -12.37 15.14 3.54
CA LYS A 254 -12.25 15.91 2.30
C LYS A 254 -11.56 15.11 1.19
N GLN A 255 -10.48 14.40 1.50
CA GLN A 255 -9.83 13.53 0.52
C GLN A 255 -10.77 12.42 0.03
N LEU A 256 -11.49 11.75 0.94
CA LEU A 256 -12.49 10.73 0.56
C LEU A 256 -13.54 11.30 -0.42
N ARG A 257 -14.08 12.49 -0.12
CA ARG A 257 -15.07 13.16 -0.97
C ARG A 257 -14.51 13.47 -2.36
N LEU A 258 -13.27 13.97 -2.45
CA LEU A 258 -12.63 14.28 -3.71
C LEU A 258 -12.32 13.04 -4.54
N HIS A 259 -11.85 11.96 -3.91
CA HIS A 259 -11.63 10.67 -4.57
C HIS A 259 -12.93 10.06 -5.09
N GLU A 260 -14.00 10.09 -4.29
CA GLU A 260 -15.29 9.59 -4.76
C GLU A 260 -15.83 10.47 -5.89
N ALA A 261 -15.71 11.79 -5.79
CA ALA A 261 -16.14 12.68 -6.88
C ALA A 261 -15.39 12.35 -8.19
N ARG A 262 -14.09 12.09 -8.12
CA ARG A 262 -13.29 11.63 -9.26
C ARG A 262 -13.81 10.30 -9.81
N ARG A 263 -14.10 9.32 -8.95
CA ARG A 263 -14.69 8.03 -9.37
C ARG A 263 -16.03 8.23 -10.08
N LEU A 264 -16.93 9.05 -9.54
CA LEU A 264 -18.22 9.38 -10.15
C LEU A 264 -18.06 9.99 -11.55
N MET A 265 -17.08 10.87 -11.74
CA MET A 265 -16.84 11.50 -13.04
C MET A 265 -16.18 10.55 -14.04
N LEU A 266 -15.22 9.72 -13.60
CA LEU A 266 -14.54 8.76 -14.47
C LEU A 266 -15.45 7.61 -14.87
N VAL A 267 -16.09 6.97 -13.89
CA VAL A 267 -16.80 5.69 -14.06
C VAL A 267 -18.27 5.89 -14.42
N GLU A 268 -18.96 6.82 -13.76
CA GLU A 268 -20.41 7.05 -13.98
C GLU A 268 -20.68 8.20 -14.96
N GLY A 269 -19.65 8.88 -15.46
CA GLY A 269 -19.79 10.01 -16.39
C GLY A 269 -20.48 11.23 -15.77
N ALA A 270 -20.53 11.34 -14.45
CA ALA A 270 -21.18 12.46 -13.77
C ALA A 270 -20.50 13.79 -14.11
N SER A 271 -21.29 14.88 -14.15
CA SER A 271 -20.72 16.23 -14.23
C SER A 271 -20.01 16.62 -12.94
N ALA A 272 -19.05 17.55 -12.99
CA ALA A 272 -18.39 18.07 -11.81
C ALA A 272 -19.38 18.68 -10.80
N ALA A 273 -20.44 19.35 -11.27
CA ALA A 273 -21.49 19.90 -10.41
C ALA A 273 -22.25 18.80 -9.67
N THR A 274 -22.72 17.78 -10.41
CA THR A 274 -23.43 16.62 -9.85
C THR A 274 -22.55 15.85 -8.86
N ALA A 275 -21.30 15.57 -9.22
CA ALA A 275 -20.36 14.88 -8.36
C ALA A 275 -20.11 15.67 -7.08
N SER A 276 -19.84 16.98 -7.18
CA SER A 276 -19.59 17.83 -6.01
C SER A 276 -20.76 17.84 -5.02
N HIS A 277 -22.00 17.90 -5.51
CA HIS A 277 -23.19 17.83 -4.67
C HIS A 277 -23.35 16.45 -4.02
N ARG A 278 -23.19 15.35 -4.79
CA ARG A 278 -23.30 13.97 -4.28
C ARG A 278 -22.31 13.65 -3.16
N VAL A 279 -21.12 14.23 -3.21
CA VAL A 279 -20.09 14.04 -2.17
C VAL A 279 -20.18 15.06 -1.03
N GLY A 280 -21.22 15.90 -0.99
CA GLY A 280 -21.54 16.78 0.14
C GLY A 280 -20.81 18.13 0.16
N TYR A 281 -20.39 18.65 -1.00
CA TYR A 281 -19.94 20.05 -1.12
C TYR A 281 -21.14 20.98 -1.38
N ASN A 282 -21.22 22.06 -0.60
CA ASN A 282 -22.24 23.11 -0.78
C ASN A 282 -21.80 24.20 -1.78
N SER A 283 -20.50 24.29 -2.08
CA SER A 283 -19.92 25.31 -2.97
C SER A 283 -19.12 24.67 -4.10
N PRO A 284 -19.58 24.74 -5.36
CA PRO A 284 -18.82 24.28 -6.52
C PRO A 284 -17.44 24.93 -6.64
N SER A 285 -17.33 26.22 -6.31
CA SER A 285 -16.06 26.95 -6.33
C SER A 285 -15.08 26.42 -5.28
N GLN A 286 -15.56 26.05 -4.09
CA GLN A 286 -14.71 25.38 -3.10
C GLN A 286 -14.27 23.99 -3.59
N PHE A 287 -15.20 23.20 -4.10
CA PHE A 287 -14.92 21.88 -4.65
C PHE A 287 -13.83 21.94 -5.72
N SER A 288 -13.99 22.81 -6.74
CA SER A 288 -13.03 22.93 -7.83
C SER A 288 -11.63 23.34 -7.37
N ARG A 289 -11.52 24.24 -6.36
CA ARG A 289 -10.22 24.62 -5.77
C ARG A 289 -9.57 23.46 -5.02
N GLU A 290 -10.33 22.74 -4.20
CA GLU A 290 -9.80 21.60 -3.44
C GLU A 290 -9.46 20.43 -4.36
N TYR A 291 -10.25 20.17 -5.40
CA TYR A 291 -9.99 19.17 -6.44
C TYR A 291 -8.69 19.46 -7.18
N ARG A 292 -8.53 20.67 -7.71
CA ARG A 292 -7.30 21.08 -8.42
C ARG A 292 -6.08 20.96 -7.52
N ARG A 293 -6.20 21.27 -6.23
CA ARG A 293 -5.09 21.13 -5.29
C ARG A 293 -4.65 19.67 -5.10
N LEU A 294 -5.60 18.73 -5.13
CA LEU A 294 -5.31 17.30 -4.92
C LEU A 294 -4.86 16.58 -6.19
N PHE A 295 -5.53 16.83 -7.33
CA PHE A 295 -5.31 16.12 -8.58
C PHE A 295 -4.48 16.91 -9.60
N GLY A 296 -4.02 18.12 -9.25
CA GLY A 296 -3.16 18.97 -10.09
C GLY A 296 -3.90 19.78 -11.16
N ALA A 297 -5.07 19.35 -11.60
CA ALA A 297 -5.88 20.02 -12.62
C ALA A 297 -7.37 20.14 -12.22
N PRO A 298 -8.13 21.09 -12.79
CA PRO A 298 -9.57 21.17 -12.59
C PRO A 298 -10.30 19.89 -13.05
N PRO A 299 -11.48 19.57 -12.47
CA PRO A 299 -12.22 18.33 -12.75
C PRO A 299 -12.35 17.99 -14.24
N GLN A 300 -12.86 18.90 -15.06
CA GLN A 300 -13.10 18.63 -16.49
C GLN A 300 -11.81 18.30 -17.25
N GLN A 301 -10.73 19.03 -16.95
CA GLN A 301 -9.44 18.84 -17.63
C GLN A 301 -8.78 17.51 -17.22
N GLU A 302 -8.79 17.20 -15.92
CA GLU A 302 -8.18 15.97 -15.40
C GLU A 302 -8.92 14.72 -15.88
N ILE A 303 -10.26 14.76 -15.92
CA ILE A 303 -11.08 13.64 -16.39
C ILE A 303 -10.87 13.38 -17.89
N ALA A 304 -10.72 14.44 -18.71
CA ALA A 304 -10.37 14.29 -20.12
C ALA A 304 -9.01 13.59 -20.28
N GLN A 305 -7.98 14.07 -19.57
CA GLN A 305 -6.63 13.49 -19.59
C GLN A 305 -6.61 12.02 -19.17
N GLN A 306 -7.42 11.61 -18.21
CA GLN A 306 -7.47 10.21 -17.76
C GLN A 306 -8.19 9.28 -18.74
N ARG A 307 -9.18 9.78 -19.50
CA ARG A 307 -9.89 8.96 -20.50
C ARG A 307 -9.04 8.71 -21.74
N ASP A 308 -8.22 9.68 -22.12
CA ASP A 308 -7.29 9.57 -23.25
C ASP A 308 -6.12 8.60 -22.98
N VAL A 309 -5.86 8.26 -21.71
CA VAL A 309 -4.82 7.29 -21.30
C VAL A 309 -5.36 5.84 -21.23
N VAL A 310 -6.69 5.66 -21.18
CA VAL A 310 -7.36 4.35 -21.11
C VAL A 310 -7.86 3.89 -22.48
N THR A 311 -7.72 4.73 -23.52
CA THR A 311 -8.08 4.43 -24.92
C THR A 311 -6.81 4.25 -25.76
#